data_AF-A0A0D0D7C7-F1
#
_entry.id   AF-A0A0D0D7C7-F1
#
_cell.length_a   1.000
_cell.length_b   1.000
_cell.length_c   1.000
_cell.angle_alpha   90.00
_cell.angle_beta   90.00
_cell.angle_gamma   90.00
#
_symmetry.space_group_name_H-M   'P 1'
#
loop_
_entity.id
_entity.type
_entity.pdbx_description
1 polymer ?
#
loop_
_entity_poly.entity_id
_entity_poly.type
_entity_poly.pdbx_seq_one_letter_code
_entity_poly.pdbx_strand_id
1 'polypeptide(L)'
;MPFSFSEDEIISDEDCDNIHAFNFLMTSKISWCSFNHMRWTFRHKFNLNSEFIIFHQMGILSGVKPVMHDCCPDSCIAYTEKYIHNQFCPFCKEARFHANGKPRHQYAYFPLIPRLKGYFQSLGMIKKMSYCASYHHQPGDIADVFDGDHYQ
;
A
#
# COMPACT_ATOMS: atom_id res chain seq x y z
N MET A 1 -4.14 19.59 -9.73
CA MET A 1 -3.00 20.44 -9.37
C MET A 1 -1.93 19.56 -8.74
N PRO A 2 -0.68 19.56 -9.23
CA PRO A 2 0.39 18.83 -8.58
C PRO A 2 0.94 19.70 -7.44
N PHE A 3 0.81 19.21 -6.20
CA PHE A 3 1.54 19.79 -5.07
C PHE A 3 3.02 19.43 -5.25
N SER A 4 3.84 20.45 -5.51
CA SER A 4 5.29 20.37 -5.37
C SER A 4 5.61 20.18 -3.88
N PHE A 5 6.17 19.01 -3.52
CA PHE A 5 6.80 18.85 -2.22
C PHE A 5 8.10 19.66 -2.23
N SER A 6 8.09 20.80 -1.55
CA SER A 6 9.31 21.50 -1.14
C SER A 6 9.96 20.71 -0.02
N GLU A 7 11.27 20.47 -0.14
CA GLU A 7 12.07 19.53 0.67
C GLU A 7 12.28 19.89 2.16
N ASP A 8 11.50 20.77 2.78
CA ASP A 8 11.71 21.14 4.20
C ASP A 8 10.40 21.48 4.94
N GLU A 9 9.41 20.59 4.98
CA GLU A 9 8.36 20.65 6.01
C GLU A 9 8.86 19.91 7.26
N ILE A 10 9.19 20.67 8.30
CA ILE A 10 9.50 20.15 9.64
C ILE A 10 8.26 19.39 10.13
N ILE A 11 8.34 18.06 10.18
CA ILE A 11 7.30 17.19 10.77
C ILE A 11 7.05 17.69 12.20
N SER A 12 5.81 18.08 12.51
CA SER A 12 5.49 18.60 13.84
C SER A 12 5.48 17.49 14.89
N ASP A 13 5.56 17.85 16.16
CA ASP A 13 5.41 16.90 17.27
C ASP A 13 4.06 16.16 17.20
N GLU A 14 3.00 16.85 16.77
CA GLU A 14 1.68 16.24 16.55
C GLU A 14 1.70 15.20 15.42
N ASP A 15 2.42 15.48 14.33
CA ASP A 15 2.58 14.52 13.25
C ASP A 15 3.37 13.28 13.71
N CYS A 16 4.43 13.48 14.51
CA CYS A 16 5.19 12.39 15.12
C CYS A 16 4.31 11.52 16.03
N ASP A 17 3.48 12.13 16.88
CA ASP A 17 2.54 11.41 17.74
C ASP A 17 1.53 10.59 16.93
N ASN A 18 1.02 11.15 15.83
CA ASN A 18 0.11 10.46 14.92
C ASN A 18 0.80 9.32 14.15
N ILE A 19 2.07 9.48 13.77
CA ILE A 19 2.90 8.41 13.18
C ILE A 19 3.10 7.27 14.18
N HIS A 20 3.40 7.58 15.44
CA HIS A 20 3.53 6.58 16.50
C HIS A 20 2.20 5.88 16.79
N ALA A 21 1.09 6.64 16.82
CA ALA A 21 -0.25 6.08 16.97
C ALA A 21 -0.60 5.13 15.81
N PHE A 22 -0.22 5.47 14.57
CA PHE A 22 -0.36 4.56 13.44
C PHE A 22 0.42 3.27 13.65
N ASN A 23 1.71 3.35 14.01
CA ASN A 23 2.51 2.15 14.25
C ASN A 23 1.92 1.28 15.38
N PHE A 24 1.43 1.91 16.45
CA PHE A 24 0.72 1.24 17.53
C PHE A 24 -0.54 0.52 17.03
N LEU A 25 -1.37 1.19 16.21
CA LEU A 25 -2.56 0.59 15.60
C LEU A 25 -2.23 -0.61 14.70
N MET A 26 -1.16 -0.51 13.91
CA MET A 26 -0.76 -1.55 12.95
C MET A 26 -0.13 -2.78 13.62
N THR A 27 0.52 -2.59 14.77
CA THR A 27 1.27 -3.66 15.45
C THR A 27 0.53 -4.26 16.64
N SER A 28 -0.44 -3.54 17.19
CA SER A 28 -1.27 -4.01 18.31
C SER A 28 -2.59 -4.64 17.83
N LYS A 29 -3.26 -5.37 18.73
CA LYS A 29 -4.61 -5.93 18.50
C LYS A 29 -5.69 -5.05 19.15
N ILE A 30 -5.56 -3.73 19.03
CA ILE A 30 -6.56 -2.80 19.58
C ILE A 30 -7.71 -2.59 18.61
N SER A 31 -8.94 -2.52 19.12
CA SER A 31 -10.10 -2.17 18.30
C SER A 31 -10.18 -0.66 18.05
N TRP A 32 -10.85 -0.27 16.97
CA TRP A 32 -11.19 1.13 16.69
C TRP A 32 -11.90 1.81 17.88
N CYS A 33 -12.85 1.12 18.53
CA CYS A 33 -13.55 1.64 19.72
C CYS A 33 -12.58 1.92 20.87
N SER A 34 -11.67 0.99 21.15
CA SER A 34 -10.67 1.12 22.20
C SER A 34 -9.68 2.24 21.90
N PHE A 35 -9.26 2.39 20.64
CA PHE A 35 -8.41 3.51 20.22
C PHE A 35 -9.10 4.86 20.40
N ASN A 36 -10.36 4.99 19.96
CA ASN A 36 -11.11 6.23 20.15
C ASN A 36 -11.38 6.53 21.62
N HIS A 37 -11.65 5.51 22.43
CA HIS A 37 -11.81 5.68 23.87
C HIS A 37 -10.50 6.21 24.49
N MET A 38 -9.35 5.60 24.17
CA MET A 38 -8.04 6.06 24.61
C MET A 38 -7.78 7.51 24.18
N ARG A 39 -7.97 7.83 22.90
CA ARG A 39 -7.84 9.18 22.35
C ARG A 39 -8.71 10.19 23.10
N TRP A 40 -9.96 9.85 23.42
CA TRP A 40 -10.86 10.76 24.13
C TRP A 40 -10.47 10.94 25.60
N THR A 41 -10.12 9.85 26.28
CA THR A 41 -9.71 9.84 27.71
C THR A 41 -8.42 10.63 27.94
N PHE A 42 -7.44 10.51 27.03
CA PHE A 42 -6.13 11.15 27.17
C PHE A 42 -5.96 12.43 26.34
N ARG A 43 -7.03 13.00 25.79
CA ARG A 43 -7.00 14.24 24.96
C ARG A 43 -6.33 15.45 25.61
N HIS A 44 -6.24 15.45 26.95
CA HIS A 44 -5.60 16.51 27.72
C HIS A 44 -4.07 16.37 27.78
N LYS A 45 -3.52 15.21 27.40
CA LYS A 45 -2.07 14.95 27.36
C LYS A 45 -1.49 15.01 25.96
N PHE A 46 -2.20 14.47 24.98
CA PHE A 46 -1.79 14.45 23.57
C PHE A 46 -3.01 14.56 22.67
N ASN A 47 -2.82 15.20 21.51
CA ASN A 47 -3.87 15.39 20.51
C ASN A 47 -3.68 14.40 19.36
N LEU A 48 -4.30 13.23 19.47
CA LEU A 48 -4.31 12.27 18.36
C LEU A 48 -5.45 12.55 17.40
N ASN A 49 -5.19 12.35 16.12
CA ASN A 49 -6.20 12.34 15.08
C ASN A 49 -7.09 11.10 15.14
N SER A 50 -8.20 11.13 14.40
CA SER A 50 -8.99 9.91 14.22
C SER A 50 -8.19 8.90 13.42
N GLU A 51 -8.49 7.61 13.62
CA GLU A 51 -7.89 6.53 12.81
C GLU A 51 -8.00 6.84 11.31
N PHE A 52 -9.15 7.34 10.85
CA PHE A 52 -9.36 7.74 9.46
C PHE A 52 -8.34 8.78 8.97
N ILE A 53 -8.13 9.85 9.75
CA ILE A 53 -7.19 10.92 9.37
C ILE A 53 -5.75 10.39 9.42
N ILE A 54 -5.40 9.64 10.46
CA ILE A 54 -4.08 9.03 10.61
C ILE A 54 -3.76 8.15 9.40
N PHE A 55 -4.66 7.24 9.02
CA PHE A 55 -4.46 6.36 7.87
C PHE A 55 -4.37 7.13 6.55
N HIS A 56 -5.19 8.17 6.38
CA HIS A 56 -5.13 9.03 5.21
C HIS A 56 -3.79 9.78 5.11
N GLN A 57 -3.32 10.35 6.21
CA GLN A 57 -2.01 11.01 6.30
C GLN A 57 -0.87 10.03 6.01
N MET A 58 -0.89 8.82 6.57
CA MET A 58 0.11 7.80 6.26
C MET A 58 0.09 7.38 4.79
N GLY A 59 -1.09 7.32 4.18
CA GLY A 59 -1.22 7.11 2.74
C GLY A 59 -0.50 8.19 1.93
N ILE A 60 -0.64 9.46 2.34
CA ILE A 60 0.07 10.59 1.71
C ILE A 60 1.59 10.48 1.92
N LEU A 61 2.02 10.31 3.17
CA LEU A 61 3.44 10.26 3.55
C LEU A 61 4.18 9.07 2.94
N SER A 62 3.49 7.94 2.76
CA SER A 62 4.10 6.77 2.11
C SER A 62 4.48 7.01 0.65
N GLY A 63 3.91 8.03 0.00
CA GLY A 63 4.08 8.26 -1.44
C GLY A 63 3.48 7.15 -2.33
N VAL A 64 2.85 6.13 -1.73
CA VAL A 64 2.25 5.00 -2.44
C VAL A 64 0.76 5.27 -2.62
N LYS A 65 0.41 5.86 -3.77
CA LYS A 65 -0.99 6.14 -4.11
C LYS A 65 -1.59 5.00 -4.94
N PRO A 66 -2.73 4.43 -4.54
CA PRO A 66 -3.42 3.45 -5.37
C PRO A 66 -3.95 4.11 -6.66
N VAL A 67 -3.89 3.36 -7.74
CA VAL A 67 -4.48 3.69 -9.04
C VAL A 67 -5.70 2.80 -9.23
N MET A 68 -6.86 3.42 -9.41
CA MET A 68 -8.10 2.69 -9.67
C MET A 68 -8.18 2.34 -11.15
N HIS A 69 -8.29 1.04 -11.45
CA HIS A 69 -8.55 0.54 -12.79
C HIS A 69 -9.94 -0.04 -12.88
N ASP A 70 -10.68 0.34 -13.91
CA ASP A 70 -11.98 -0.26 -14.19
C ASP A 70 -11.78 -1.72 -14.61
N CYS A 71 -12.66 -2.60 -14.15
CA CYS A 71 -12.62 -4.02 -14.45
C CYS A 71 -13.98 -4.51 -14.94
N CYS A 72 -13.96 -5.63 -15.65
CA CYS A 72 -15.18 -6.37 -15.93
C CYS A 72 -15.84 -6.79 -14.60
N PRO A 73 -17.19 -6.72 -14.45
CA PRO A 73 -17.89 -7.27 -13.29
C PRO A 73 -17.56 -8.73 -13.02
N ASP A 74 -17.39 -9.52 -14.08
CA ASP A 74 -17.00 -10.95 -13.99
C ASP A 74 -15.48 -11.15 -13.96
N SER A 75 -14.71 -10.07 -13.76
CA SER A 75 -13.24 -10.07 -13.66
C SER A 75 -12.48 -10.67 -14.86
N CYS A 76 -13.10 -10.79 -16.04
CA CYS A 76 -12.42 -11.32 -17.23
C CYS A 76 -11.23 -10.46 -17.70
N ILE A 77 -11.35 -9.13 -17.59
CA ILE A 77 -10.34 -8.16 -17.99
C ILE A 77 -10.32 -6.95 -17.07
N ALA A 78 -9.17 -6.27 -17.04
CA ALA A 78 -9.07 -4.87 -16.63
C ALA A 78 -9.11 -3.99 -17.89
N TYR A 79 -9.86 -2.89 -17.83
CA TYR A 79 -9.98 -1.90 -18.91
C TYR A 79 -8.77 -0.96 -18.93
N THR A 80 -7.60 -1.54 -19.18
CA THR A 80 -6.30 -0.87 -19.31
C THR A 80 -5.79 -1.02 -20.74
N GLU A 81 -4.83 -0.18 -21.14
CA GLU A 81 -4.13 -0.25 -22.43
C GLU A 81 -5.06 -0.59 -23.62
N LYS A 82 -4.94 -1.81 -24.17
CA LYS A 82 -5.72 -2.30 -25.32
C LYS A 82 -7.23 -2.30 -25.14
N TYR A 83 -7.72 -2.24 -23.90
CA TYR A 83 -9.14 -2.25 -23.56
C TYR A 83 -9.63 -0.89 -23.03
N ILE A 84 -8.81 0.15 -23.05
CA ILE A 84 -9.12 1.44 -22.41
C ILE A 84 -10.40 2.09 -22.96
N HIS A 85 -10.69 1.89 -24.25
CA HIS A 85 -11.86 2.45 -24.94
C HIS A 85 -13.06 1.49 -25.01
N ASN A 86 -12.93 0.26 -24.50
CA ASN A 86 -14.03 -0.70 -24.51
C ASN A 86 -15.10 -0.31 -23.50
N GLN A 87 -16.35 -0.27 -23.97
CA GLN A 87 -17.54 -0.10 -23.13
C GLN A 87 -18.15 -1.43 -22.68
N PHE A 88 -17.83 -2.52 -23.39
CA PHE A 88 -18.29 -3.87 -23.10
C PHE A 88 -17.12 -4.83 -23.06
N CYS A 89 -17.21 -5.84 -22.19
CA CYS A 89 -16.20 -6.87 -22.09
C CYS A 89 -16.16 -7.68 -23.40
N PRO A 90 -15.00 -7.88 -24.03
CA PRO A 90 -14.92 -8.65 -25.27
C PRO A 90 -15.26 -10.14 -25.07
N PHE A 91 -15.15 -10.65 -23.84
CA PHE A 91 -15.39 -12.05 -23.48
C PHE A 91 -16.82 -12.33 -23.03
N CYS A 92 -17.28 -11.74 -21.91
CA CYS A 92 -18.63 -11.99 -21.37
C CYS A 92 -19.69 -10.98 -21.84
N LYS A 93 -19.32 -9.96 -22.63
CA LYS A 93 -20.20 -8.91 -23.15
C LYS A 93 -20.88 -8.02 -22.11
N GLU A 94 -20.59 -8.19 -20.82
CA GLU A 94 -21.06 -7.30 -19.76
C GLU A 94 -20.62 -5.86 -19.99
N ALA A 95 -21.51 -4.92 -19.68
CA ALA A 95 -21.22 -3.49 -19.73
C ALA A 95 -20.17 -3.12 -18.67
N ARG A 96 -19.24 -2.23 -19.02
CA ARG A 96 -18.25 -1.64 -18.11
C ARG A 96 -18.88 -0.67 -17.11
N PHE A 97 -19.85 0.12 -17.56
CA PHE A 97 -20.45 1.20 -16.80
C PHE A 97 -21.90 0.89 -16.41
N HIS A 98 -22.34 1.45 -15.29
CA HIS A 98 -23.75 1.56 -14.95
C HIS A 98 -24.44 2.62 -15.82
N ALA A 99 -25.77 2.67 -15.78
CA ALA A 99 -26.55 3.71 -16.47
C ALA A 99 -26.19 5.15 -16.06
N ASN A 100 -25.62 5.34 -14.86
CA ASN A 100 -25.14 6.64 -14.36
C ASN A 100 -23.71 7.00 -14.83
N GLY A 101 -23.11 6.20 -15.71
CA GLY A 101 -21.76 6.41 -16.24
C GLY A 101 -20.62 6.00 -15.29
N LYS A 102 -20.91 5.50 -14.09
CA LYS A 102 -19.86 5.01 -13.17
C LYS A 102 -19.42 3.59 -13.54
N PRO A 103 -18.13 3.25 -13.41
CA PRO A 103 -17.66 1.88 -13.61
C PRO A 103 -18.39 0.93 -12.67
N ARG A 104 -18.76 -0.25 -13.17
CA ARG A 104 -19.45 -1.27 -12.38
C ARG A 104 -18.53 -1.97 -11.39
N HIS A 105 -17.26 -2.06 -11.72
CA HIS A 105 -16.25 -2.68 -10.88
C HIS A 105 -14.91 -1.96 -11.08
N GLN A 106 -14.19 -1.73 -9.99
CA GLN A 106 -12.85 -1.15 -10.02
C GLN A 106 -11.92 -1.91 -9.09
N TYR A 107 -10.68 -2.09 -9.51
CA TYR A 107 -9.62 -2.66 -8.70
C TYR A 107 -8.57 -1.60 -8.37
N ALA A 108 -8.10 -1.59 -7.11
CA ALA A 108 -7.03 -0.72 -6.66
C ALA A 108 -5.67 -1.37 -6.94
N TYR A 109 -4.92 -0.82 -7.89
CA TYR A 109 -3.54 -1.22 -8.17
C TYR A 109 -2.57 -0.31 -7.42
N PHE A 110 -1.63 -0.91 -6.68
CA PHE A 110 -0.54 -0.18 -6.03
C PHE A 110 0.69 -0.19 -6.94
N PRO A 111 1.12 0.97 -7.49
CA PRO A 111 2.23 1.02 -8.44
C PRO A 111 3.51 0.41 -7.87
N LEU A 112 4.14 -0.47 -8.65
CA LEU A 112 5.32 -1.21 -8.20
C LEU A 112 6.55 -0.32 -7.99
N ILE A 113 6.80 0.62 -8.91
CA ILE A 113 8.00 1.46 -8.91
C ILE A 113 8.19 2.26 -7.61
N PRO A 114 7.21 3.06 -7.12
CA PRO A 114 7.39 3.81 -5.87
C PRO A 114 7.61 2.90 -4.66
N ARG A 115 6.99 1.71 -4.65
CA ARG A 115 7.21 0.72 -3.58
C ARG A 115 8.64 0.20 -3.57
N LEU A 116 9.17 -0.15 -4.75
CA LEU A 116 10.56 -0.59 -4.88
C LEU A 116 11.52 0.50 -4.43
N LYS A 117 11.32 1.76 -4.88
CA LYS A 117 12.12 2.90 -4.42
C LYS A 117 12.11 3.02 -2.89
N GLY A 118 10.95 2.89 -2.26
CA GLY A 118 10.80 2.91 -0.80
C GLY A 118 11.59 1.80 -0.09
N TYR A 119 11.60 0.58 -0.63
CA TYR A 119 12.41 -0.49 -0.06
C TYR A 119 13.92 -0.20 -0.11
N PHE A 120 14.41 0.41 -1.19
CA PHE A 120 15.82 0.80 -1.33
C PHE A 120 16.21 2.05 -0.52
N GLN A 121 15.29 2.66 0.23
CA GLN A 121 15.61 3.74 1.18
C GLN A 121 15.93 3.21 2.59
N SER A 122 15.76 1.90 2.85
CA SER A 122 16.04 1.29 4.15
C SER A 122 17.18 0.28 4.05
N LEU A 123 18.30 0.53 4.75
CA LEU A 123 19.44 -0.41 4.82
C LEU A 123 19.01 -1.81 5.28
N GLY A 124 18.13 -1.87 6.28
CA GLY A 124 17.60 -3.14 6.78
C GLY A 124 16.78 -3.89 5.73
N MET A 125 16.02 -3.17 4.90
CA MET A 125 15.25 -3.79 3.82
C MET A 125 16.15 -4.21 2.65
N ILE A 126 17.15 -3.40 2.28
CA ILE A 126 18.15 -3.75 1.26
C ILE A 126 18.81 -5.10 1.62
N LYS A 127 19.25 -5.27 2.87
CA LYS A 127 19.85 -6.52 3.34
C LYS A 127 18.91 -7.72 3.21
N LYS A 128 17.61 -7.53 3.47
CA LYS A 128 16.61 -8.58 3.31
C LYS A 128 16.39 -8.92 1.83
N MET A 129 16.31 -7.91 0.97
CA MET A 129 16.13 -8.09 -0.48
C MET A 129 17.34 -8.73 -1.16
N SER A 130 18.55 -8.51 -0.63
CA SER A 130 19.77 -9.15 -1.14
C SER A 130 19.98 -10.58 -0.65
N TYR A 131 19.10 -11.10 0.24
CA TYR A 131 19.27 -12.43 0.84
C TYR A 131 19.49 -13.52 -0.21
N CYS A 132 18.58 -13.65 -1.17
CA CYS A 132 18.68 -14.63 -2.25
C CYS A 132 20.01 -14.53 -3.02
N ALA A 133 20.40 -13.31 -3.42
CA ALA A 133 21.64 -13.08 -4.18
C ALA A 133 22.93 -13.27 -3.34
N SER A 134 22.84 -13.24 -2.01
CA SER A 134 23.98 -13.40 -1.10
C SER A 134 23.98 -14.74 -0.37
N TYR A 135 23.00 -15.61 -0.68
CA TYR A 135 22.85 -16.91 -0.07
C TYR A 135 23.95 -17.85 -0.60
N HIS A 136 24.56 -18.62 0.30
CA HIS A 136 25.63 -19.56 -0.04
C HIS A 136 25.14 -20.98 0.20
N HIS A 137 24.89 -21.70 -0.89
CA HIS A 137 24.50 -23.11 -0.86
C HIS A 137 25.64 -24.00 -0.36
N GLN A 138 25.30 -25.00 0.45
CA GLN A 138 26.20 -26.06 0.87
C GLN A 138 25.85 -27.36 0.14
N PRO A 139 26.72 -27.86 -0.75
CA PRO A 139 26.44 -29.06 -1.53
C PRO A 139 26.06 -30.26 -0.66
N GLY A 140 24.89 -30.83 -0.92
CA GLY A 140 24.38 -32.00 -0.22
C GLY A 140 23.53 -31.69 1.02
N ASP A 141 23.28 -30.42 1.33
CA ASP A 141 22.32 -29.99 2.35
C ASP A 141 21.20 -29.15 1.72
N ILE A 142 19.98 -29.28 2.24
CA ILE A 142 18.81 -28.48 1.81
C ILE A 142 18.29 -27.76 3.04
N ALA A 143 18.69 -26.49 3.18
CA ALA A 143 18.35 -25.62 4.30
C ALA A 143 17.40 -24.48 3.90
N ASP A 144 17.37 -24.10 2.62
CA ASP A 144 16.52 -23.04 2.07
C ASP A 144 15.94 -23.44 0.70
N VAL A 145 14.95 -22.69 0.21
CA VAL A 145 14.38 -22.83 -1.14
C VAL A 145 15.43 -22.51 -2.22
N PHE A 146 16.44 -21.69 -1.90
CA PHE A 146 17.52 -21.32 -2.81
C PHE A 146 18.57 -22.42 -3.06
N ASP A 147 18.50 -23.56 -2.35
CA ASP A 147 19.39 -24.70 -2.61
C ASP A 147 19.01 -25.48 -3.89
N GLY A 148 17.82 -25.24 -4.44
CA GLY A 148 17.34 -25.92 -5.64
C GLY A 148 18.08 -25.48 -6.91
N ASP A 149 18.21 -26.41 -7.85
CA ASP A 149 18.95 -26.23 -9.12
C ASP A 149 18.54 -24.99 -9.95
N HIS A 150 17.34 -24.45 -9.74
CA HIS A 150 16.86 -23.25 -10.46
C HIS A 150 17.50 -21.94 -9.95
N TYR A 151 18.14 -21.96 -8.78
CA TYR A 151 18.75 -20.80 -8.14
C TYR A 151 20.29 -20.87 -8.11
N GLN A 152 20.88 -21.94 -8.64
CA GLN A 152 22.33 -22.16 -8.76
C GLN A 152 22.92 -21.54 -10.04
#